data_AF-L7JWA3-F1
#
_entry.id   AF-L7JWA3-F1
#
_cell.length_a   1.000
_cell.length_b   1.000
_cell.length_c   1.000
_cell.angle_alpha   90.00
_cell.angle_beta   90.00
_cell.angle_gamma   90.00
#
_symmetry.space_group_name_H-M   'P 1'
#
loop_
_entity.id
_entity.type
_entity.pdbx_description
1 polymer ?
#
loop_
_entity_poly.entity_id
_entity_poly.type
_entity_poly.pdbx_seq_one_letter_code
_entity_poly.pdbx_strand_id
1 'polypeptide(L)'
;MNSCCITLSRGVRPLLGMCIRSNDEYHVYEYYDSWLFAITKRVLACYNVDKIYIAEEQEMLCRAIEKYVIVKIARKYFEMECHGSLYGMLAHSILCNYSAVQGVSSDTLEKNVVKRAHDD
;
A
#
# COMPACT_ATOMS: atom_id res chain seq x y z
N MET A 1 -11.44 -10.74 -1.96
CA MET A 1 -10.97 -9.60 -2.77
C MET A 1 -9.45 -9.59 -2.69
N ASN A 2 -8.78 -9.72 -3.82
CA ASN A 2 -7.32 -9.73 -3.89
C ASN A 2 -6.85 -8.28 -3.84
N SER A 3 -5.89 -7.99 -2.97
CA SER A 3 -5.44 -6.62 -2.74
C SER A 3 -3.93 -6.55 -2.66
N CYS A 4 -3.38 -5.37 -2.96
CA CYS A 4 -1.96 -5.16 -3.02
C CYS A 4 -1.59 -3.86 -2.31
N CYS A 5 -0.51 -3.85 -1.54
CA CYS A 5 0.14 -2.62 -1.12
C CYS A 5 1.48 -2.50 -1.83
N ILE A 6 1.82 -1.29 -2.29
CA ILE A 6 3.11 -0.98 -2.92
C ILE A 6 3.77 0.15 -2.15
N THR A 7 5.02 -0.07 -1.75
CA THR A 7 5.90 0.88 -1.09
C THR A 7 7.08 1.15 -2.02
N LEU A 8 7.55 2.39 -2.10
CA LEU A 8 8.67 2.77 -2.97
C LEU A 8 9.67 3.62 -2.20
N SER A 9 10.92 3.19 -2.17
CA SER A 9 12.00 3.95 -1.56
C SER A 9 12.32 5.18 -2.40
N ARG A 10 12.73 6.26 -1.72
CA ARG A 10 13.28 7.45 -2.38
C ARG A 10 14.80 7.27 -2.48
N GLY A 11 15.37 7.43 -3.67
CA GLY A 11 16.82 7.37 -3.85
C GLY A 11 17.24 7.11 -5.30
N VAL A 12 18.57 7.14 -5.53
CA VAL A 12 19.20 6.93 -6.86
C VAL A 12 18.87 5.53 -7.44
N ARG A 13 18.61 4.56 -6.58
CA ARG A 13 18.12 3.22 -6.95
C ARG A 13 16.82 2.96 -6.19
N PRO A 14 15.65 3.24 -6.80
CA PRO A 14 14.38 2.97 -6.14
C PRO A 14 14.25 1.47 -5.87
N LEU A 15 13.89 1.14 -4.64
CA LEU A 15 13.50 -0.19 -4.19
C LEU A 15 11.99 -0.18 -4.02
N LEU A 16 11.30 -1.12 -4.64
CA LEU A 16 9.86 -1.30 -4.46
C LEU A 16 9.63 -2.52 -3.60
N GLY A 17 8.92 -2.31 -2.50
CA GLY A 17 8.29 -3.36 -1.73
C GLY A 17 6.86 -3.54 -2.17
N MET A 18 6.43 -4.77 -2.32
CA MET A 18 5.06 -5.09 -2.67
C MET A 18 4.57 -6.25 -1.83
N CYS A 19 3.35 -6.15 -1.33
CA CYS A 19 2.68 -7.25 -0.68
C CYS A 19 1.33 -7.46 -1.35
N ILE A 20 1.01 -8.71 -1.68
CA ILE A 20 -0.28 -9.11 -2.26
C ILE A 20 -0.99 -10.03 -1.28
N ARG A 21 -2.24 -9.74 -0.96
CA ARG A 21 -3.16 -10.66 -0.31
C ARG A 21 -3.99 -11.35 -1.38
N SER A 22 -3.87 -12.68 -1.48
CA SER A 22 -4.65 -13.50 -2.40
C SER A 22 -5.05 -14.80 -1.72
N ASN A 23 -6.34 -15.17 -1.75
CA ASN A 23 -6.86 -16.38 -1.11
C ASN A 23 -6.40 -16.57 0.36
N ASP A 24 -6.42 -15.48 1.14
CA ASP A 24 -5.97 -15.41 2.54
C ASP A 24 -4.47 -15.71 2.78
N GLU A 25 -3.68 -15.79 1.71
CA GLU A 25 -2.23 -15.82 1.76
C GLU A 25 -1.63 -14.46 1.43
N TYR A 26 -0.44 -14.21 1.96
CA TYR A 26 0.35 -13.02 1.69
C TYR A 26 1.60 -13.37 0.90
N HIS A 27 1.79 -12.68 -0.23
CA HIS A 27 2.96 -12.82 -1.08
C HIS A 27 3.74 -11.50 -1.06
N VAL A 28 4.96 -11.56 -0.52
CA VAL A 28 5.84 -10.39 -0.39
C VAL A 28 6.90 -10.43 -1.49
N TYR A 29 7.10 -9.30 -2.14
CA TYR A 29 8.03 -9.11 -3.23
C TYR A 29 8.87 -7.87 -3.01
N GLU A 30 10.14 -7.95 -3.41
CA GLU A 30 11.05 -6.80 -3.45
C GLU A 30 11.82 -6.79 -4.76
N TYR A 31 11.82 -5.63 -5.42
CA TYR A 31 12.51 -5.45 -6.69
C TYR A 31 13.34 -4.19 -6.67
N TYR A 32 14.53 -4.28 -7.25
CA TYR A 32 15.38 -3.16 -7.61
C TYR A 32 15.24 -2.88 -9.12
N ASP A 33 15.62 -1.67 -9.55
CA ASP A 33 15.97 -1.34 -10.95
C ASP A 33 14.80 -1.02 -11.92
N SER A 34 15.17 -0.65 -13.15
CA SER A 34 14.38 -0.15 -14.29
C SER A 34 13.20 -1.01 -14.75
N TRP A 35 13.12 -2.27 -14.33
CA TRP A 35 12.05 -3.20 -14.70
C TRP A 35 10.85 -3.17 -13.76
N LEU A 36 10.94 -2.32 -12.73
CA LEU A 36 9.97 -2.19 -11.66
C LEU A 36 8.51 -2.17 -12.14
N PHE A 37 8.16 -1.23 -13.01
CA PHE A 37 6.77 -1.08 -13.45
C PHE A 37 6.27 -2.24 -14.31
N ALA A 38 7.14 -2.85 -15.12
CA ALA A 38 6.76 -3.98 -15.97
C ALA A 38 6.50 -5.24 -15.13
N ILE A 39 7.36 -5.51 -14.14
CA ILE A 39 7.18 -6.62 -13.21
C ILE A 39 5.95 -6.40 -12.34
N THR A 40 5.79 -5.22 -11.74
CA THR A 40 4.60 -4.87 -10.94
C THR A 40 3.31 -5.13 -11.71
N LYS A 41 3.20 -4.66 -12.97
CA LYS A 41 2.01 -4.91 -13.81
C LYS A 41 1.73 -6.39 -14.04
N ARG A 42 2.78 -7.18 -14.30
CA ARG A 42 2.64 -8.63 -14.52
C ARG A 42 2.14 -9.33 -13.26
N VAL A 43 2.74 -9.02 -12.11
CA VAL A 43 2.36 -9.65 -10.84
C VAL A 43 0.94 -9.27 -10.45
N LEU A 44 0.57 -7.98 -10.55
CA LEU A 44 -0.81 -7.53 -10.28
C LEU A 44 -1.85 -8.24 -11.17
N ALA A 45 -1.50 -8.52 -12.43
CA ALA A 45 -2.37 -9.26 -13.35
C ALA A 45 -2.45 -10.76 -12.98
N CYS A 46 -1.32 -11.41 -12.66
CA CYS A 46 -1.30 -12.83 -12.28
C CYS A 46 -2.16 -13.12 -11.04
N TYR A 47 -2.19 -12.20 -10.08
CA TYR A 47 -2.98 -12.34 -8.86
C TYR A 47 -4.40 -11.77 -8.98
N ASN A 48 -4.82 -11.29 -10.16
CA ASN A 48 -6.12 -10.64 -10.36
C ASN A 48 -6.41 -9.60 -9.25
N VAL A 49 -5.46 -8.69 -9.00
CA VAL A 49 -5.59 -7.71 -7.92
C VAL A 49 -6.74 -6.74 -8.22
N ASP A 50 -7.68 -6.63 -7.27
CA ASP A 50 -8.85 -5.75 -7.37
C ASP A 50 -8.52 -4.32 -6.93
N LYS A 51 -7.71 -4.19 -5.88
CA LYS A 51 -7.46 -2.93 -5.16
C LYS A 51 -5.98 -2.77 -4.80
N ILE A 52 -5.44 -1.57 -5.02
CA ILE A 52 -4.04 -1.25 -4.76
C ILE A 52 -3.93 -0.07 -3.78
N TYR A 53 -3.16 -0.24 -2.72
CA TYR A 53 -2.85 0.76 -1.71
C TYR A 53 -1.45 1.34 -1.95
N ILE A 54 -1.35 2.66 -2.08
CA ILE A 54 -0.10 3.37 -2.37
C ILE A 54 -0.01 4.70 -1.62
N ALA A 55 1.19 5.22 -1.43
CA ALA A 55 1.39 6.54 -0.82
C ALA A 55 0.88 7.67 -1.74
N GLU A 56 0.27 8.70 -1.15
CA GLU A 56 -0.36 9.82 -1.87
C GLU A 56 0.56 10.52 -2.88
N GLU A 57 1.85 10.64 -2.57
CA GLU A 57 2.84 11.33 -3.41
C GLU A 57 3.34 10.52 -4.62
N GLN A 58 2.97 9.24 -4.75
CA GLN A 58 3.53 8.33 -5.75
C GLN A 58 2.85 8.45 -7.12
N GLU A 59 2.80 9.67 -7.68
CA GLU A 59 2.03 9.98 -8.89
C GLU A 59 2.46 9.18 -10.13
N MET A 60 3.77 9.00 -10.34
CA MET A 60 4.26 8.23 -11.50
C MET A 60 3.82 6.77 -11.44
N LEU A 61 3.84 6.17 -10.26
CA LEU A 61 3.35 4.81 -10.05
C LEU A 61 1.85 4.73 -10.28
N CYS A 62 1.06 5.71 -9.79
CA CYS A 62 -0.38 5.78 -10.04
C CYS A 62 -0.69 5.74 -11.55
N ARG A 63 -0.01 6.58 -12.34
CA ARG A 63 -0.20 6.65 -13.79
C ARG A 63 0.18 5.33 -14.47
N ALA A 64 1.25 4.68 -14.00
CA ALA A 64 1.65 3.40 -14.56
C ALA A 64 0.58 2.31 -14.35
N ILE A 65 -0.17 2.33 -13.25
CA ILE A 65 -1.15 1.30 -12.86
C ILE A 65 -2.61 1.81 -12.90
N GLU A 66 -2.89 2.82 -13.71
CA GLU A 66 -4.17 3.55 -13.73
C GLU A 66 -5.43 2.68 -13.94
N LYS A 67 -5.27 1.48 -14.51
CA LYS A 67 -6.39 0.54 -14.76
C LYS A 67 -6.94 -0.14 -13.50
N TYR A 68 -6.27 0.00 -12.35
CA TYR A 68 -6.66 -0.64 -11.09
C TYR A 68 -7.39 0.35 -10.17
N VAL A 69 -8.19 -0.16 -9.23
CA VAL A 69 -8.76 0.68 -8.17
C VAL A 69 -7.66 1.07 -7.18
N ILE A 70 -7.32 2.35 -7.15
CA ILE A 70 -6.25 2.90 -6.32
C ILE A 70 -6.81 3.54 -5.05
N VAL A 71 -6.28 3.14 -3.90
CA VAL A 71 -6.49 3.78 -2.60
C VAL A 71 -5.20 4.48 -2.19
N LYS A 72 -5.25 5.82 -2.13
CA LYS A 72 -4.13 6.62 -1.65
C LYS A 72 -4.12 6.66 -0.13
N ILE A 73 -2.96 6.46 0.47
CA ILE A 73 -2.75 6.48 1.91
C ILE A 73 -1.72 7.57 2.26
N ALA A 74 -1.98 8.31 3.34
CA ALA A 74 -1.09 9.37 3.80
C ALA A 74 0.32 8.85 4.10
N ARG A 75 1.33 9.67 3.75
CA ARG A 75 2.75 9.29 3.83
C ARG A 75 3.21 8.75 5.18
N LYS A 76 2.71 9.31 6.30
CA LYS A 76 3.11 8.91 7.66
C LYS A 76 2.97 7.40 7.93
N TYR A 77 2.11 6.71 7.19
CA TYR A 77 1.91 5.26 7.30
C TYR A 77 2.96 4.43 6.53
N PHE A 78 3.76 5.07 5.67
CA PHE A 78 4.87 4.49 4.91
C PHE A 78 6.23 4.83 5.53
N GLU A 79 6.25 5.50 6.68
CA GLU A 79 7.48 5.82 7.39
C GLU A 79 7.88 4.61 8.23
N MET A 80 9.13 4.18 8.08
CA MET A 80 9.71 3.11 8.87
C MET A 80 10.42 3.71 10.07
N GLU A 81 10.11 3.23 11.28
CA GLU A 81 11.08 3.35 12.37
C GLU A 81 12.34 2.61 11.94
N CYS A 82 13.52 3.21 12.13
CA CYS A 82 14.81 2.86 11.53
C CYS A 82 15.38 1.45 11.85
N HIS A 83 14.55 0.47 12.20
CA HIS A 83 14.93 -0.89 12.57
C HIS A 83 14.64 -1.87 11.43
N GLY A 84 15.54 -1.87 10.42
CA GLY A 84 15.89 -3.04 9.62
C GLY A 84 14.81 -3.77 8.82
N SER A 85 13.59 -3.22 8.67
CA SER A 85 12.53 -3.94 7.98
C SER A 85 12.59 -3.71 6.45
N LEU A 86 12.31 -4.77 5.72
CA LEU A 86 12.26 -4.78 4.25
C LEU A 86 11.02 -3.98 3.78
N TYR A 87 11.11 -3.24 2.67
CA TYR A 87 10.00 -2.45 2.11
C TYR A 87 8.77 -3.33 1.82
N GLY A 88 9.00 -4.59 1.45
CA GLY A 88 7.93 -5.59 1.31
C GLY A 88 7.19 -5.91 2.62
N MET A 89 7.89 -5.91 3.75
CA MET A 89 7.29 -6.10 5.08
C MET A 89 6.50 -4.87 5.56
N LEU A 90 6.96 -3.67 5.21
CA LEU A 90 6.17 -2.45 5.39
C LEU A 90 4.88 -2.53 4.57
N ALA A 91 4.96 -2.93 3.30
CA ALA A 91 3.79 -3.13 2.45
C ALA A 91 2.80 -4.14 3.06
N HIS A 92 3.32 -5.24 3.61
CA HIS A 92 2.52 -6.24 4.32
C HIS A 92 1.81 -5.65 5.54
N SER A 93 2.53 -4.92 6.41
CA SER A 93 1.95 -4.27 7.59
C SER A 93 0.80 -3.32 7.23
N ILE A 94 1.01 -2.47 6.22
CA ILE A 94 -0.03 -1.58 5.70
C ILE A 94 -1.21 -2.40 5.16
N LEU A 95 -0.94 -3.44 4.37
CA LEU A 95 -2.01 -4.26 3.82
C LEU A 95 -2.81 -4.97 4.90
N CYS A 96 -2.19 -5.48 5.98
CA CYS A 96 -2.93 -6.04 7.11
C CYS A 96 -3.85 -5.01 7.75
N ASN A 97 -3.38 -3.79 7.98
CA ASN A 97 -4.19 -2.75 8.61
C ASN A 97 -5.34 -2.23 7.73
N TYR A 98 -5.13 -2.15 6.41
CA TYR A 98 -6.10 -1.55 5.48
C TYR A 98 -6.94 -2.57 4.68
N SER A 99 -6.51 -3.84 4.63
CA SER A 99 -7.26 -4.94 4.00
C SER A 99 -8.01 -5.82 5.00
N ALA A 100 -7.63 -5.84 6.29
CA ALA A 100 -8.30 -6.71 7.25
C ALA A 100 -9.71 -6.25 7.60
N VAL A 101 -10.04 -4.96 7.47
CA VAL A 101 -11.36 -4.46 7.87
C VAL A 101 -11.71 -3.25 7.03
N GLN A 102 -12.68 -3.38 6.12
CA GLN A 102 -13.73 -2.38 5.88
C GLN A 102 -14.87 -3.00 5.07
N GLY A 103 -15.65 -3.86 5.75
CA GLY A 103 -17.09 -3.94 5.55
C GLY A 103 -17.80 -2.84 6.35
N VAL A 104 -17.26 -1.61 6.34
CA VAL A 104 -17.88 -0.45 6.97
C VAL A 104 -18.62 0.30 5.89
N SER A 105 -19.95 0.30 6.03
CA SER A 105 -20.87 1.16 5.31
C SER A 105 -20.35 2.61 5.24
N SER A 106 -20.61 3.26 4.11
CA SER A 106 -20.12 4.59 3.67
C SER A 106 -20.43 5.79 4.59
N ASP A 107 -20.87 5.63 5.85
CA ASP A 107 -21.47 6.71 6.63
C ASP A 107 -20.75 7.06 7.95
N THR A 108 -19.57 6.52 8.26
CA THR A 108 -18.96 6.73 9.60
C THR A 108 -17.46 7.04 9.62
N LEU A 109 -16.89 7.61 8.56
CA LEU A 109 -15.50 8.11 8.60
C LEU A 109 -15.36 9.62 8.88
N GLU A 110 -16.45 10.39 8.91
CA GLU A 110 -16.39 11.85 9.08
C GLU A 110 -16.73 12.38 10.49
N LYS A 111 -17.05 11.56 11.49
CA LYS A 111 -17.58 12.08 12.78
C LYS A 111 -16.85 11.79 14.08
N ASN A 112 -15.79 10.98 14.11
CA ASN A 112 -14.98 10.76 15.32
C ASN A 112 -13.54 10.54 14.84
N VAL A 113 -12.53 11.38 15.12
CA VAL A 113 -12.05 11.80 16.43
C VAL A 113 -11.31 13.15 16.24
N VAL A 114 -12.08 14.24 16.16
CA VAL A 114 -11.65 15.54 16.69
C VAL A 114 -12.66 15.90 17.77
N LYS A 115 -12.40 15.44 18.99
CA LYS A 115 -12.93 16.05 20.21
C LYS A 115 -11.83 16.04 21.27
N ARG A 116 -11.13 17.19 21.29
CA ARG A 116 -10.60 17.92 22.44
C ARG A 116 -10.09 17.08 23.61
N ALA A 117 -8.76 17.10 23.75
CA ALA A 117 -8.13 17.07 25.06
C ALA A 117 -8.50 18.36 25.84
N HIS A 118 -8.52 18.20 27.17
CA HIS A 118 -8.79 19.16 28.26
C HIS A 118 -10.25 19.44 28.65
N ASP A 119 -10.70 18.68 29.66
CA ASP A 119 -11.27 19.24 30.88
C ASP A 119 -10.14 19.54 31.88
N ASP A 120 -10.18 20.76 32.44
CA ASP A 120 -9.58 21.34 33.67
C ASP A 120 -9.11 22.79 33.45
#